data_AF-A0AAX0VTV5-F1
#
_entry.id   AF-A0AAX0VTV5-F1
#
_cell.length_a   1.000
_cell.length_b   1.000
_cell.length_c   1.000
_cell.angle_alpha   90.00
_cell.angle_beta   90.00
_cell.angle_gamma   90.00
#
_symmetry.space_group_name_H-M   'P 1'
#
loop_
_entity.id
_entity.type
_entity.pdbx_description
1 polymer ?
#
loop_
_entity_poly.entity_id
_entity_poly.type
_entity_poly.pdbx_seq_one_letter_code
_entity_poly.pdbx_strand_id
1 'polypeptide(L)'
;MATIYFDESGNTGRQLADLDQPLFILGSCDFSAEECQLLLGPLRSKQAPEIHFKKLRKSGRGQDRIIELLQSDLVTPERFKAQVVHKRFMLLTKVIDDLLEPLLYYHFDFNLYENGQNIALSNMLFVCLPMAVGEACFDQFLSLYYDMTNERSDEAIAAFYEHLEVMKATAAQSQLSMAWELQMLSMTSAIVRDALEDLPRSTFNPAIPAFFSLCVAWGRQHPRFDAICDDSEPLERQAEFFHTIAELEAQAEEQQVIGFGNAQIELPLRLNTLAFSASHDSDGIQLTDVLTSALSYYYTKRQKGETNDEFFMKLDALGCLHDFVSGCVWPTTDVTPEALGRDGDEGGHNPANAFADFIMERKKKA
;
A
#
# COMPACT_ATOMS: atom_id res chain seq x y z
N MET A 1 8.43 -16.67 21.23
CA MET A 1 8.56 -15.72 20.10
C MET A 1 7.21 -15.62 19.45
N ALA A 2 6.76 -14.42 19.07
CA ALA A 2 5.46 -14.26 18.45
C ALA A 2 5.48 -14.78 17.00
N THR A 3 4.32 -15.24 16.53
CA THR A 3 4.09 -15.61 15.12
C THR A 3 3.01 -14.68 14.58
N ILE A 4 3.33 -14.01 13.49
CA ILE A 4 2.44 -13.07 12.81
C ILE A 4 1.98 -13.71 11.51
N TYR A 5 0.68 -13.86 11.35
CA TYR A 5 0.06 -14.36 10.13
C TYR A 5 -0.30 -13.20 9.23
N PHE A 6 -0.11 -13.35 7.92
CA PHE A 6 -0.39 -12.33 6.91
C PHE A 6 -1.26 -12.90 5.80
N ASP A 7 -2.23 -12.11 5.35
CA ASP A 7 -3.00 -12.42 4.14
C ASP A 7 -3.44 -11.13 3.43
N GLU A 8 -3.64 -11.22 2.12
CA GLU A 8 -3.97 -10.10 1.25
C GLU A 8 -5.37 -10.20 0.64
N SER A 9 -6.00 -9.04 0.46
CA SER A 9 -7.24 -8.91 -0.29
C SER A 9 -7.08 -7.77 -1.28
N GLY A 10 -7.48 -7.96 -2.53
CA GLY A 10 -7.31 -6.92 -3.56
C GLY A 10 -6.28 -7.21 -4.65
N ASN A 11 -5.66 -8.39 -4.64
CA ASN A 11 -4.65 -8.77 -5.62
C ASN A 11 -5.25 -9.73 -6.68
N THR A 12 -6.02 -9.20 -7.64
CA THR A 12 -6.45 -9.97 -8.82
C THR A 12 -5.71 -9.50 -10.08
N GLY A 13 -5.05 -10.42 -10.78
CA GLY A 13 -4.48 -10.16 -12.12
C GLY A 13 -3.27 -9.23 -12.14
N ARG A 14 -3.21 -8.32 -13.13
CA ARG A 14 -2.17 -7.29 -13.26
C ARG A 14 -2.25 -6.33 -12.06
N GLN A 15 -1.61 -6.71 -10.95
CA GLN A 15 -1.39 -6.05 -9.65
C GLN A 15 -2.09 -4.67 -9.44
N LEU A 16 -1.77 -3.65 -10.24
CA LEU A 16 -2.33 -2.28 -10.13
C LEU A 16 -3.17 -1.79 -11.33
N ALA A 17 -3.21 -2.50 -12.46
CA ALA A 17 -3.92 -2.05 -13.66
C ALA A 17 -5.44 -2.30 -13.61
N ASP A 18 -5.89 -3.20 -12.73
CA ASP A 18 -7.33 -3.40 -12.49
C ASP A 18 -7.87 -2.28 -11.57
N LEU A 19 -8.28 -1.17 -12.19
CA LEU A 19 -8.84 -0.01 -11.50
C LEU A 19 -10.28 -0.23 -11.02
N ASP A 20 -10.97 -1.29 -11.47
CA ASP A 20 -12.31 -1.66 -11.00
C ASP A 20 -12.29 -2.24 -9.59
N GLN A 21 -11.14 -2.78 -9.17
CA GLN A 21 -10.81 -3.14 -7.80
C GLN A 21 -9.87 -2.09 -7.19
N PRO A 22 -10.40 -0.99 -6.62
CA PRO A 22 -9.61 0.22 -6.34
C PRO A 22 -8.58 0.05 -5.21
N LEU A 23 -8.70 -1.01 -4.40
CA LEU A 23 -7.93 -1.18 -3.17
C LEU A 23 -7.14 -2.49 -3.18
N PHE A 24 -5.95 -2.42 -2.59
CA PHE A 24 -5.20 -3.56 -2.07
C PHE A 24 -5.10 -3.41 -0.56
N ILE A 25 -5.31 -4.49 0.19
CA ILE A 25 -5.15 -4.51 1.65
C ILE A 25 -4.34 -5.74 2.03
N LEU A 26 -3.30 -5.54 2.82
CA LEU A 26 -2.59 -6.62 3.50
C LEU A 26 -2.93 -6.54 4.98
N GLY A 27 -3.53 -7.58 5.53
CA GLY A 27 -3.80 -7.70 6.97
C GLY A 27 -2.83 -8.64 7.65
N SER A 28 -2.73 -8.49 8.96
CA SER A 28 -1.86 -9.32 9.79
C SER A 28 -2.35 -9.44 11.22
N CYS A 29 -2.13 -10.59 11.86
CA CYS A 29 -2.49 -10.82 13.26
C CYS A 29 -1.49 -11.69 14.02
N ASP A 30 -1.48 -11.59 15.34
CA ASP A 30 -0.61 -12.35 16.25
C ASP A 30 -1.39 -13.29 17.20
N PHE A 31 -2.52 -13.83 16.73
CA PHE A 31 -3.35 -14.75 17.50
C PHE A 31 -2.66 -16.11 17.70
N SER A 32 -2.77 -16.67 18.91
CA SER A 32 -2.31 -18.02 19.20
C SER A 32 -3.19 -19.07 18.49
N ALA A 33 -2.71 -20.31 18.39
CA ALA A 33 -3.49 -21.40 17.80
C ALA A 33 -4.84 -21.59 18.53
N GLU A 34 -4.85 -21.46 19.86
CA GLU A 34 -6.07 -21.56 20.68
C GLU A 34 -7.03 -20.39 20.42
N GLU A 35 -6.51 -19.16 20.30
CA GLU A 35 -7.32 -17.99 19.97
C GLU A 35 -7.90 -18.09 18.55
N CYS A 36 -7.11 -18.55 17.57
CA CYS A 36 -7.60 -18.79 16.21
C CYS A 36 -8.74 -19.82 16.19
N GLN A 37 -8.61 -20.93 16.94
CA GLN A 37 -9.68 -21.93 17.05
C GLN A 37 -10.95 -21.35 17.69
N LEU A 38 -10.79 -20.52 18.73
CA LEU A 38 -11.89 -19.85 19.41
C LEU A 38 -12.64 -18.89 18.46
N LEU A 39 -11.89 -18.06 17.73
CA LEU A 39 -12.43 -17.04 16.83
C LEU A 39 -13.03 -17.63 15.56
N LEU A 40 -12.41 -18.68 15.00
CA LEU A 40 -12.92 -19.35 13.79
C LEU A 40 -14.03 -20.37 14.08
N GLY A 41 -14.09 -20.92 15.29
CA GLY A 41 -15.08 -21.93 15.69
C GLY A 41 -16.52 -21.60 15.29
N PRO A 42 -17.03 -20.38 15.58
CA PRO A 42 -18.37 -19.94 15.17
C PRO A 42 -18.58 -19.86 13.65
N LEU A 43 -17.52 -19.59 12.89
CA LEU A 43 -17.56 -19.44 11.42
C LEU A 43 -17.56 -20.80 10.72
N ARG A 44 -16.94 -21.83 11.32
CA ARG A 44 -16.87 -23.18 10.75
C ARG A 44 -18.26 -23.77 10.47
N SER A 45 -18.33 -24.55 9.41
CA SER A 45 -19.52 -25.33 9.04
C SER A 45 -19.14 -26.79 8.88
N LYS A 46 -20.02 -27.71 9.29
CA LYS A 46 -19.83 -29.16 9.06
C LYS A 46 -19.72 -29.53 7.57
N GLN A 47 -20.15 -28.65 6.67
CA GLN A 47 -20.18 -28.87 5.22
C GLN A 47 -18.99 -28.26 4.48
N ALA A 48 -18.20 -27.41 5.14
CA ALA A 48 -17.04 -26.74 4.55
C ALA A 48 -15.98 -26.56 5.65
N PRO A 49 -14.94 -27.43 5.67
CA PRO A 49 -13.89 -27.35 6.69
C PRO A 49 -13.06 -26.07 6.57
N GLU A 50 -12.92 -25.55 5.35
CA GLU A 50 -12.19 -24.32 5.04
C GLU A 50 -13.12 -23.10 5.04
N ILE A 51 -12.71 -22.06 5.75
CA ILE A 51 -13.47 -20.82 5.91
C ILE A 51 -13.08 -19.87 4.79
N HIS A 52 -14.08 -19.36 4.07
CA HIS A 52 -13.88 -18.42 2.97
C HIS A 52 -14.82 -17.22 3.12
N PHE A 53 -14.27 -16.02 3.23
CA PHE A 53 -15.06 -14.78 3.34
C PHE A 53 -16.11 -14.65 2.22
N LYS A 54 -15.73 -14.98 0.97
CA LYS A 54 -16.62 -14.94 -0.21
C LYS A 54 -17.88 -15.80 -0.06
N LYS A 55 -17.84 -16.89 0.72
CA LYS A 55 -19.01 -17.74 1.01
C LYS A 55 -19.83 -17.15 2.15
N LEU A 56 -19.17 -16.73 3.23
CA LEU A 56 -19.83 -16.17 4.42
C LEU A 56 -20.64 -14.91 4.10
N ARG A 57 -20.07 -13.96 3.36
CA ARG A 57 -20.71 -12.67 3.03
C ARG A 57 -22.02 -12.79 2.24
N LYS A 58 -22.28 -13.93 1.59
CA LYS A 58 -23.46 -14.15 0.73
C LYS A 58 -24.76 -14.43 1.50
N SER A 59 -24.68 -14.70 2.80
CA SER A 59 -25.86 -15.06 3.61
C SER A 59 -25.93 -14.18 4.86
N GLY A 60 -27.15 -13.79 5.27
CA GLY A 60 -27.34 -12.98 6.49
C GLY A 60 -26.67 -13.61 7.71
N ARG A 61 -26.85 -14.91 7.94
CA ARG A 61 -26.18 -15.64 9.04
C ARG A 61 -24.66 -15.62 8.94
N GLY A 62 -24.10 -15.70 7.73
CA GLY A 62 -22.65 -15.64 7.54
C GLY A 62 -22.09 -14.23 7.77
N GLN A 63 -22.85 -13.20 7.40
CA GLN A 63 -22.53 -11.82 7.74
C GLN A 63 -22.57 -11.60 9.24
N ASP A 64 -23.63 -12.05 9.93
CA ASP A 64 -23.77 -11.90 11.38
C ASP A 64 -22.61 -12.56 12.13
N ARG A 65 -22.11 -13.71 11.67
CA ARG A 65 -20.90 -14.36 12.22
C ARG A 65 -19.62 -13.56 12.01
N ILE A 66 -19.49 -12.85 10.89
CA ILE A 66 -18.34 -11.95 10.66
C ILE A 66 -18.44 -10.75 11.60
N ILE A 67 -19.64 -10.23 11.84
CA ILE A 67 -19.88 -9.16 12.81
C ILE A 67 -19.53 -9.63 14.22
N GLU A 68 -19.99 -10.80 14.64
CA GLU A 68 -19.65 -11.40 15.94
C GLU A 68 -18.13 -11.58 16.11
N LEU A 69 -17.43 -11.99 15.05
CA LEU A 69 -15.97 -12.09 15.05
C LEU A 69 -15.31 -10.73 15.29
N LEU A 70 -15.71 -9.70 14.54
CA LEU A 70 -15.14 -8.34 14.64
C LEU A 70 -15.49 -7.65 15.97
N GLN A 71 -16.55 -8.10 16.66
CA GLN A 71 -16.94 -7.62 17.98
C GLN A 71 -16.26 -8.35 19.14
N SER A 72 -15.45 -9.39 18.86
CA SER A 72 -14.72 -10.09 19.90
C SER A 72 -13.74 -9.17 20.60
N ASP A 73 -13.69 -9.22 21.93
CA ASP A 73 -12.72 -8.47 22.75
C ASP A 73 -11.25 -8.82 22.42
N LEU A 74 -10.99 -9.91 21.70
CA LEU A 74 -9.65 -10.27 21.22
C LEU A 74 -9.24 -9.49 19.97
N VAL A 75 -10.20 -9.12 19.12
CA VAL A 75 -9.94 -8.44 17.84
C VAL A 75 -9.80 -6.95 18.08
N THR A 76 -8.56 -6.54 18.35
CA THR A 76 -8.18 -5.15 18.68
C THR A 76 -7.09 -4.66 17.73
N PRO A 77 -6.88 -3.34 17.59
CA PRO A 77 -5.80 -2.76 16.78
C PRO A 77 -4.39 -3.25 17.15
N GLU A 78 -4.20 -3.66 18.40
CA GLU A 78 -2.95 -4.24 18.88
C GLU A 78 -2.75 -5.66 18.35
N ARG A 79 -3.82 -6.41 18.10
CA ARG A 79 -3.79 -7.84 17.71
C ARG A 79 -4.03 -8.08 16.22
N PHE A 80 -4.70 -7.16 15.53
CA PHE A 80 -4.90 -7.19 14.08
C PHE A 80 -4.60 -5.82 13.46
N LYS A 81 -3.76 -5.81 12.44
CA LYS A 81 -3.29 -4.60 11.74
C LYS A 81 -3.40 -4.79 10.24
N ALA A 82 -3.89 -3.77 9.55
CA ALA A 82 -3.98 -3.72 8.11
C ALA A 82 -3.17 -2.55 7.54
N GLN A 83 -2.64 -2.76 6.34
CA GLN A 83 -2.12 -1.73 5.45
C GLN A 83 -3.02 -1.61 4.23
N VAL A 84 -3.49 -0.39 3.95
CA VAL A 84 -4.46 -0.14 2.88
C VAL A 84 -3.81 0.69 1.77
N VAL A 85 -3.90 0.23 0.53
CA VAL A 85 -3.31 0.89 -0.63
C VAL A 85 -4.40 1.21 -1.66
N HIS A 86 -4.61 2.50 -1.93
CA HIS A 86 -5.49 2.96 -2.99
C HIS A 86 -4.74 2.93 -4.34
N LYS A 87 -5.11 2.00 -5.23
CA LYS A 87 -4.32 1.67 -6.44
C LYS A 87 -4.10 2.85 -7.38
N ARG A 88 -5.16 3.62 -7.70
CA ARG A 88 -5.02 4.83 -8.54
C ARG A 88 -4.09 5.86 -7.92
N PHE A 89 -4.13 5.98 -6.59
CA PHE A 89 -3.33 6.97 -5.89
C PHE A 89 -1.86 6.52 -5.85
N MET A 90 -1.62 5.23 -5.59
CA MET A 90 -0.28 4.64 -5.71
C MET A 90 0.33 4.81 -7.11
N LEU A 91 -0.46 4.63 -8.18
CA LEU A 91 0.02 4.87 -9.54
C LEU A 91 0.36 6.34 -9.77
N LEU A 92 -0.47 7.28 -9.29
CA LEU A 92 -0.18 8.71 -9.42
C LEU A 92 1.05 9.12 -8.62
N THR A 93 1.21 8.65 -7.37
CA THR A 93 2.41 8.93 -6.57
C THR A 93 3.64 8.36 -7.25
N LYS A 94 3.52 7.21 -7.93
CA LYS A 94 4.60 6.62 -8.72
C LYS A 94 4.98 7.46 -9.93
N VAL A 95 4.03 8.05 -10.66
CA VAL A 95 4.35 9.03 -11.71
C VAL A 95 5.20 10.17 -11.15
N ILE A 96 4.85 10.64 -9.95
CA ILE A 96 5.56 11.75 -9.30
C ILE A 96 6.95 11.31 -8.85
N ASP A 97 7.06 10.20 -8.12
CA ASP A 97 8.33 9.69 -7.59
C ASP A 97 9.28 9.21 -8.69
N ASP A 98 8.76 8.56 -9.73
CA ASP A 98 9.59 7.89 -10.74
C ASP A 98 9.95 8.83 -11.90
N LEU A 99 9.15 9.88 -12.18
CA LEU A 99 9.37 10.78 -13.32
C LEU A 99 9.55 12.25 -12.91
N LEU A 100 8.65 12.80 -12.10
CA LEU A 100 8.66 14.24 -11.83
C LEU A 100 9.75 14.63 -10.84
N GLU A 101 9.94 13.86 -9.77
CA GLU A 101 10.97 14.15 -8.76
C GLU A 101 12.38 14.06 -9.35
N PRO A 102 12.77 13.02 -10.11
CA PRO A 102 14.11 12.96 -10.70
C PRO A 102 14.36 14.12 -11.67
N LEU A 103 13.34 14.51 -12.45
CA LEU A 103 13.44 15.68 -13.32
C LEU A 103 13.75 16.94 -12.50
N LEU A 104 12.97 17.20 -11.45
CA LEU A 104 13.12 18.38 -10.60
C LEU A 104 14.46 18.38 -9.85
N TYR A 105 14.84 17.25 -9.27
CA TYR A 105 16.06 17.14 -8.49
C TYR A 105 17.31 17.31 -9.37
N TYR A 106 17.42 16.53 -10.46
CA TYR A 106 18.64 16.51 -11.26
C TYR A 106 18.77 17.65 -12.27
N HIS A 107 17.66 18.22 -12.77
CA HIS A 107 17.70 19.27 -13.79
C HIS A 107 17.37 20.67 -13.26
N PHE A 108 16.69 20.77 -12.12
CA PHE A 108 16.23 22.05 -11.56
C PHE A 108 16.75 22.32 -10.13
N ASP A 109 17.57 21.41 -9.57
CA ASP A 109 18.10 21.52 -8.20
C ASP A 109 16.97 21.74 -7.16
N PHE A 110 15.85 21.04 -7.38
CA PHE A 110 14.64 21.17 -6.57
C PHE A 110 14.24 19.81 -5.99
N ASN A 111 14.34 19.68 -4.67
CA ASN A 111 13.98 18.46 -3.96
C ASN A 111 12.49 18.43 -3.62
N LEU A 112 11.70 17.69 -4.39
CA LEU A 112 10.25 17.57 -4.20
C LEU A 112 9.87 16.82 -2.91
N TYR A 113 10.80 16.09 -2.27
CA TYR A 113 10.51 15.42 -1.00
C TYR A 113 10.61 16.34 0.21
N GLU A 114 11.27 17.51 0.10
CA GLU A 114 11.35 18.48 1.20
C GLU A 114 9.97 18.89 1.67
N ASN A 115 9.77 18.89 2.99
CA ASN A 115 8.50 19.25 3.61
C ASN A 115 7.28 18.44 3.10
N GLY A 116 7.51 17.25 2.53
CA GLY A 116 6.46 16.38 2.00
C GLY A 116 5.75 16.91 0.75
N GLN A 117 6.40 17.79 -0.03
CA GLN A 117 5.77 18.42 -1.21
C GLN A 117 5.32 17.40 -2.27
N ASN A 118 6.00 16.26 -2.40
CA ASN A 118 5.60 15.16 -3.27
C ASN A 118 4.21 14.61 -2.87
N ILE A 119 3.95 14.46 -1.56
CA ILE A 119 2.66 13.99 -1.03
C ILE A 119 1.58 15.07 -1.23
N ALA A 120 1.90 16.34 -0.94
CA ALA A 120 1.00 17.47 -1.15
C ALA A 120 0.57 17.58 -2.61
N LEU A 121 1.52 17.50 -3.54
CA LEU A 121 1.27 17.51 -4.97
C LEU A 121 0.44 16.31 -5.41
N SER A 122 0.74 15.11 -4.90
CA SER A 122 -0.03 13.90 -5.18
C SER A 122 -1.49 14.04 -4.75
N ASN A 123 -1.75 14.54 -3.53
CA ASN A 123 -3.10 14.77 -3.01
C ASN A 123 -3.87 15.77 -3.88
N MET A 124 -3.23 16.90 -4.23
CA MET A 124 -3.82 17.91 -5.09
C MET A 124 -4.15 17.36 -6.48
N LEU A 125 -3.18 16.71 -7.14
CA LEU A 125 -3.37 16.17 -8.49
C LEU A 125 -4.43 15.07 -8.53
N PHE A 126 -4.52 14.24 -7.49
CA PHE A 126 -5.52 13.16 -7.42
C PHE A 126 -6.95 13.70 -7.43
N VAL A 127 -7.19 14.87 -6.84
CA VAL A 127 -8.51 15.53 -6.84
C VAL A 127 -8.70 16.37 -8.10
N CYS A 128 -7.69 17.16 -8.48
CA CYS A 128 -7.83 18.19 -9.50
C CYS A 128 -7.77 17.63 -10.93
N LEU A 129 -6.95 16.61 -11.22
CA LEU A 129 -6.84 16.07 -12.59
C LEU A 129 -8.16 15.46 -13.09
N PRO A 130 -8.85 14.57 -12.36
CA PRO A 130 -10.15 14.05 -12.81
C PRO A 130 -11.19 15.15 -13.02
N MET A 131 -11.17 16.21 -12.19
CA MET A 131 -12.06 17.37 -12.37
C MET A 131 -11.73 18.18 -13.63
N ALA A 132 -10.45 18.29 -13.97
CA ALA A 132 -9.98 19.05 -15.13
C ALA A 132 -10.17 18.29 -16.45
N VAL A 133 -9.92 16.98 -16.48
CA VAL A 133 -9.89 16.17 -17.72
C VAL A 133 -10.98 15.09 -17.83
N GLY A 134 -11.72 14.84 -16.76
CA GLY A 134 -12.69 13.74 -16.64
C GLY A 134 -12.05 12.42 -16.20
N GLU A 135 -12.82 11.63 -15.45
CA GLU A 135 -12.39 10.34 -14.85
C GLU A 135 -11.77 9.38 -15.88
N ALA A 136 -12.42 9.16 -17.03
CA ALA A 136 -11.92 8.24 -18.04
C ALA A 136 -10.58 8.68 -18.64
N CYS A 137 -10.35 9.98 -18.77
CA CYS A 137 -9.09 10.53 -19.27
C CYS A 137 -7.95 10.35 -18.25
N PHE A 138 -8.27 10.54 -16.97
CA PHE A 138 -7.34 10.30 -15.87
C PHE A 138 -7.01 8.80 -15.69
N ASP A 139 -8.00 7.92 -15.78
CA ASP A 139 -7.77 6.47 -15.71
C ASP A 139 -6.90 5.97 -16.86
N GLN A 140 -7.13 6.47 -18.08
CA GLN A 140 -6.30 6.15 -19.24
C GLN A 140 -4.85 6.61 -19.04
N PHE A 141 -4.63 7.77 -18.42
CA PHE A 141 -3.29 8.27 -18.09
C PHE A 141 -2.55 7.32 -17.13
N LEU A 142 -3.22 6.86 -16.06
CA LEU A 142 -2.64 5.90 -15.11
C LEU A 142 -2.36 4.54 -15.77
N SER A 143 -3.25 4.07 -16.66
CA SER A 143 -3.05 2.82 -17.40
C SER A 143 -1.85 2.91 -18.34
N LEU A 144 -1.71 4.01 -19.09
CA LEU A 144 -0.58 4.21 -20.00
C LEU A 144 0.74 4.33 -19.25
N TYR A 145 0.74 4.93 -18.06
CA TYR A 145 1.92 4.93 -17.19
C TYR A 145 2.34 3.51 -16.78
N TYR A 146 1.35 2.71 -16.36
CA TYR A 146 1.57 1.31 -16.00
C TYR A 146 2.13 0.50 -17.19
N ASP A 147 1.54 0.64 -18.37
CA ASP A 147 1.98 -0.07 -19.58
C ASP A 147 3.39 0.40 -20.00
N MET A 148 3.65 1.71 -20.03
CA MET A 148 4.97 2.29 -20.34
C MET A 148 6.08 1.73 -19.44
N THR A 149 5.83 1.60 -18.14
CA THR A 149 6.84 1.14 -17.19
C THR A 149 7.10 -0.37 -17.28
N ASN A 150 6.08 -1.15 -17.67
CA ASN A 150 6.21 -2.59 -17.87
C ASN A 150 6.83 -2.96 -19.23
N GLU A 151 6.40 -2.29 -20.30
CA GLU A 151 6.83 -2.59 -21.67
C GLU A 151 8.15 -1.92 -22.03
N ARG A 152 8.34 -0.66 -21.60
CA ARG A 152 9.52 0.18 -21.89
C ARG A 152 9.85 0.30 -23.39
N SER A 153 8.84 0.14 -24.24
CA SER A 153 8.97 0.29 -25.70
C SER A 153 8.81 1.75 -26.11
N ASP A 154 9.33 2.10 -27.30
CA ASP A 154 9.15 3.43 -27.87
C ASP A 154 7.67 3.73 -28.11
N GLU A 155 6.89 2.71 -28.48
CA GLU A 155 5.45 2.81 -28.68
C GLU A 155 4.71 3.13 -27.38
N ALA A 156 5.04 2.47 -26.27
CA ALA A 156 4.38 2.71 -24.99
C ALA A 156 4.76 4.08 -24.40
N ILE A 157 6.02 4.50 -24.56
CA ILE A 157 6.48 5.84 -24.19
C ILE A 157 5.73 6.90 -25.01
N ALA A 158 5.66 6.74 -26.34
CA ALA A 158 4.94 7.66 -27.20
C ALA A 158 3.46 7.76 -26.81
N ALA A 159 2.79 6.63 -26.58
CA ALA A 159 1.39 6.60 -26.19
C ALA A 159 1.12 7.38 -24.88
N PHE A 160 1.99 7.25 -23.87
CA PHE A 160 1.86 8.01 -22.62
C PHE A 160 1.95 9.52 -22.84
N TYR A 161 2.97 10.00 -23.58
CA TYR A 161 3.15 11.43 -23.82
C TYR A 161 2.15 12.04 -24.80
N GLU A 162 1.71 11.29 -25.82
CA GLU A 162 0.61 11.70 -26.69
C GLU A 162 -0.69 11.90 -25.89
N HIS A 163 -0.96 11.02 -24.91
CA HIS A 163 -2.11 11.16 -24.03
C HIS A 163 -2.00 12.36 -23.09
N LEU A 164 -0.80 12.73 -22.63
CA LEU A 164 -0.58 13.99 -21.90
C LEU A 164 -0.96 15.22 -22.73
N GLU A 165 -0.71 15.22 -24.04
CA GLU A 165 -1.16 16.31 -24.92
C GLU A 165 -2.69 16.35 -25.06
N VAL A 166 -3.35 15.18 -25.08
CA VAL A 166 -4.83 15.09 -25.01
C VAL A 166 -5.35 15.65 -23.69
N MET A 167 -4.71 15.33 -22.57
CA MET A 167 -5.05 15.88 -21.25
C MET A 167 -4.93 17.39 -21.22
N LYS A 168 -3.85 17.97 -21.79
CA LYS A 168 -3.68 19.44 -21.89
C LYS A 168 -4.79 20.09 -22.68
N ALA A 169 -5.11 19.54 -23.86
CA ALA A 169 -6.17 20.07 -24.71
C ALA A 169 -7.55 20.01 -24.03
N THR A 170 -7.79 18.95 -23.25
CA THR A 170 -9.03 18.78 -22.46
C THR A 170 -9.07 19.77 -21.29
N ALA A 171 -7.99 19.86 -20.50
CA ALA A 171 -7.90 20.76 -19.35
C ALA A 171 -8.01 22.24 -19.75
N ALA A 172 -7.50 22.63 -20.94
CA ALA A 172 -7.62 23.99 -21.47
C ALA A 172 -9.08 24.42 -21.73
N GLN A 173 -9.99 23.46 -21.86
CA GLN A 173 -11.44 23.70 -22.02
C GLN A 173 -12.19 23.65 -20.68
N SER A 174 -11.53 23.25 -19.60
CA SER A 174 -12.11 23.16 -18.26
C SER A 174 -12.08 24.50 -17.53
N GLN A 175 -12.92 24.63 -16.51
CA GLN A 175 -12.90 25.77 -15.59
C GLN A 175 -11.74 25.69 -14.58
N LEU A 176 -11.19 24.49 -14.37
CA LEU A 176 -10.02 24.26 -13.53
C LEU A 176 -8.78 24.11 -14.42
N SER A 177 -7.94 25.15 -14.46
CA SER A 177 -6.71 25.12 -15.24
C SER A 177 -5.66 24.26 -14.56
N MET A 178 -5.09 23.30 -15.30
CA MET A 178 -3.98 22.43 -14.89
C MET A 178 -2.78 22.58 -15.84
N ALA A 179 -2.65 23.75 -16.48
CA ALA A 179 -1.72 23.96 -17.58
C ALA A 179 -0.25 23.79 -17.14
N TRP A 180 0.08 24.24 -15.93
CA TRP A 180 1.43 24.16 -15.41
C TRP A 180 1.80 22.72 -15.02
N GLU A 181 0.92 22.05 -14.29
CA GLU A 181 1.09 20.69 -13.80
C GLU A 181 1.26 19.70 -14.97
N LEU A 182 0.38 19.80 -15.98
CA LEU A 182 0.47 18.96 -17.17
C LEU A 182 1.71 19.29 -18.01
N GLN A 183 2.14 20.56 -18.05
CA GLN A 183 3.38 20.93 -18.72
C GLN A 183 4.61 20.34 -18.03
N MET A 184 4.66 20.38 -16.69
CA MET A 184 5.73 19.75 -15.90
C MET A 184 5.79 18.25 -16.14
N LEU A 185 4.64 17.57 -16.14
CA LEU A 185 4.57 16.15 -16.47
C LEU A 185 5.08 15.86 -17.89
N SER A 186 4.76 16.67 -18.90
CA SER A 186 5.31 16.48 -20.25
C SER A 186 6.81 16.69 -20.35
N MET A 187 7.39 17.57 -19.52
CA MET A 187 8.84 17.80 -19.51
C MET A 187 9.63 16.57 -19.07
N THR A 188 9.01 15.63 -18.36
CA THR A 188 9.64 14.35 -17.97
C THR A 188 10.06 13.50 -19.18
N SER A 189 9.51 13.76 -20.38
CA SER A 189 9.95 13.12 -21.62
C SER A 189 11.45 13.27 -21.90
N ALA A 190 12.08 14.30 -21.33
CA ALA A 190 13.52 14.52 -21.42
C ALA A 190 14.36 13.45 -20.69
N ILE A 191 13.81 12.80 -19.66
CA ILE A 191 14.53 11.85 -18.80
C ILE A 191 13.90 10.45 -18.76
N VAL A 192 12.75 10.26 -19.40
CA VAL A 192 11.92 9.05 -19.22
C VAL A 192 12.67 7.76 -19.49
N ARG A 193 13.61 7.74 -20.44
CA ARG A 193 14.37 6.53 -20.76
C ARG A 193 15.27 6.12 -19.61
N ASP A 194 16.04 7.06 -19.09
CA ASP A 194 16.95 6.83 -17.96
C ASP A 194 16.14 6.46 -16.71
N ALA A 195 15.04 7.19 -16.44
CA ALA A 195 14.14 6.89 -15.34
C ALA A 195 13.58 5.46 -15.41
N LEU A 196 13.11 5.02 -16.60
CA LEU A 196 12.56 3.68 -16.77
C LEU A 196 13.61 2.56 -16.67
N GLU A 197 14.87 2.81 -17.05
CA GLU A 197 15.95 1.83 -16.94
C GLU A 197 16.22 1.45 -15.47
N ASP A 198 16.22 2.44 -14.58
CA ASP A 198 16.52 2.27 -13.15
C ASP A 198 15.37 1.65 -12.34
N LEU A 199 14.14 1.63 -12.87
CA LEU A 199 12.99 1.11 -12.13
C LEU A 199 13.05 -0.41 -11.96
N PRO A 200 12.86 -0.94 -10.73
CA PRO A 200 12.69 -2.36 -10.51
C PRO A 200 11.43 -2.90 -11.18
N ARG A 201 11.49 -4.14 -11.70
CA ARG A 201 10.32 -4.82 -12.29
C ARG A 201 9.16 -5.01 -11.30
N SER A 202 9.43 -4.93 -9.99
CA SER A 202 8.43 -5.05 -8.93
C SER A 202 7.84 -3.72 -8.46
N THR A 203 8.11 -2.60 -9.16
CA THR A 203 7.73 -1.24 -8.70
C THR A 203 6.23 -1.07 -8.40
N PHE A 204 5.38 -1.86 -9.07
CA PHE A 204 3.92 -1.84 -8.91
C PHE A 204 3.37 -2.92 -8.00
N ASN A 205 4.20 -3.60 -7.21
CA ASN A 205 3.67 -4.56 -6.27
C ASN A 205 3.37 -3.89 -4.92
N PRO A 206 2.09 -3.77 -4.51
CA PRO A 206 1.74 -3.13 -3.23
C PRO A 206 2.02 -4.03 -2.02
N ALA A 207 2.18 -5.35 -2.19
CA ALA A 207 2.40 -6.26 -1.08
C ALA A 207 3.77 -6.03 -0.42
N ILE A 208 4.80 -5.70 -1.20
CA ILE A 208 6.16 -5.44 -0.69
C ILE A 208 6.19 -4.26 0.31
N PRO A 209 5.77 -3.03 -0.05
CA PRO A 209 5.76 -1.92 0.89
C PRO A 209 4.73 -2.12 2.02
N ALA A 210 3.60 -2.77 1.77
CA ALA A 210 2.63 -3.09 2.83
C ALA A 210 3.22 -4.05 3.88
N PHE A 211 3.91 -5.10 3.45
CA PHE A 211 4.55 -6.07 4.34
C PHE A 211 5.68 -5.41 5.13
N PHE A 212 6.50 -4.58 4.49
CA PHE A 212 7.54 -3.80 5.18
C PHE A 212 6.95 -2.92 6.30
N SER A 213 5.90 -2.15 6.00
CA SER A 213 5.24 -1.28 6.98
C SER A 213 4.63 -2.06 8.15
N LEU A 214 4.02 -3.22 7.88
CA LEU A 214 3.52 -4.09 8.96
C LEU A 214 4.66 -4.68 9.80
N CYS A 215 5.78 -5.05 9.19
CA CYS A 215 6.95 -5.52 9.94
C CYS A 215 7.49 -4.45 10.89
N VAL A 216 7.54 -3.19 10.46
CA VAL A 216 7.88 -2.06 11.33
C VAL A 216 6.87 -1.93 12.47
N ALA A 217 5.56 -1.97 12.15
CA ALA A 217 4.51 -1.84 13.15
C ALA A 217 4.54 -2.96 14.21
N TRP A 218 4.76 -4.21 13.81
CA TRP A 218 4.90 -5.34 14.73
C TRP A 218 6.22 -5.34 15.49
N GLY A 219 7.30 -4.83 14.90
CA GLY A 219 8.59 -4.68 15.58
C GLY A 219 8.56 -3.73 16.79
N ARG A 220 7.59 -2.81 16.84
CA ARG A 220 7.35 -1.94 18.00
C ARG A 220 6.71 -2.67 19.19
N GLN A 221 6.04 -3.79 18.94
CA GLN A 221 5.33 -4.58 19.95
C GLN A 221 6.08 -5.86 20.33
N HIS A 222 6.76 -6.47 19.36
CA HIS A 222 7.46 -7.73 19.54
C HIS A 222 8.97 -7.53 19.32
N PRO A 223 9.82 -7.95 20.28
CA PRO A 223 11.27 -7.80 20.14
C PRO A 223 11.82 -8.62 18.95
N ARG A 224 11.16 -9.74 18.63
CA ARG A 224 11.37 -10.57 17.44
C ARG A 224 10.08 -11.33 17.14
N PHE A 225 9.81 -11.60 15.86
CA PHE A 225 8.65 -12.40 15.45
C PHE A 225 8.92 -13.20 14.17
N ASP A 226 8.24 -14.33 14.03
CA ASP A 226 8.16 -15.07 12.77
C ASP A 226 6.97 -14.58 11.95
N ALA A 227 7.14 -14.44 10.64
CA ALA A 227 6.07 -14.13 9.70
C ALA A 227 5.67 -15.37 8.91
N ILE A 228 4.36 -15.64 8.85
CA ILE A 228 3.77 -16.67 7.99
C ILE A 228 2.77 -16.00 7.06
N CYS A 229 3.05 -16.01 5.76
CA CYS A 229 2.16 -15.46 4.74
C CYS A 229 1.37 -16.58 4.05
N ASP A 230 0.16 -16.27 3.56
CA ASP A 230 -0.44 -17.07 2.49
C ASP A 230 0.45 -17.03 1.24
N ASP A 231 0.21 -17.96 0.31
CA ASP A 231 0.98 -18.08 -0.94
C ASP A 231 1.03 -16.73 -1.68
N SER A 232 2.21 -16.10 -1.72
CA SER A 232 2.41 -14.75 -2.25
C SER A 232 3.71 -14.69 -3.06
N GLU A 233 3.60 -14.99 -4.36
CA GLU A 233 4.72 -14.96 -5.31
C GLU A 233 5.57 -13.67 -5.22
N PRO A 234 4.99 -12.46 -5.07
CA PRO A 234 5.78 -11.25 -4.94
C PRO A 234 6.64 -11.18 -3.68
N LEU A 235 6.12 -11.63 -2.54
CA LEU A 235 6.84 -11.65 -1.28
C LEU A 235 7.91 -12.76 -1.29
N GLU A 236 7.60 -13.92 -1.87
CA GLU A 236 8.56 -15.02 -2.06
C GLU A 236 9.79 -14.54 -2.85
N ARG A 237 9.57 -13.81 -3.95
CA ARG A 237 10.66 -13.26 -4.78
C ARG A 237 11.52 -12.22 -4.04
N GLN A 238 11.00 -11.63 -2.96
CA GLN A 238 11.69 -10.62 -2.14
C GLN A 238 12.14 -11.15 -0.78
N ALA A 239 12.05 -12.46 -0.54
CA ALA A 239 12.40 -13.05 0.76
C ALA A 239 13.86 -12.75 1.17
N GLU A 240 14.81 -12.78 0.21
CA GLU A 240 16.22 -12.45 0.47
C GLU A 240 16.41 -10.98 0.86
N PHE A 241 15.64 -10.06 0.25
CA PHE A 241 15.65 -8.64 0.61
C PHE A 241 15.23 -8.46 2.07
N PHE A 242 14.10 -9.05 2.48
CA PHE A 242 13.64 -8.95 3.87
C PHE A 242 14.58 -9.64 4.86
N HIS A 243 15.16 -10.79 4.48
CA HIS A 243 16.14 -11.49 5.30
C HIS A 243 17.40 -10.66 5.53
N THR A 244 17.94 -10.05 4.48
CA THR A 244 19.12 -9.17 4.58
C THR A 244 18.89 -8.03 5.57
N ILE A 245 17.71 -7.42 5.56
CA ILE A 245 17.37 -6.30 6.45
C ILE A 245 17.23 -6.76 7.90
N ALA A 246 16.64 -7.94 8.10
CA ALA A 246 16.48 -8.56 9.40
C ALA A 246 17.83 -8.98 10.01
N GLU A 247 18.77 -9.45 9.18
CA GLU A 247 20.11 -9.87 9.62
C GLU A 247 21.00 -8.69 9.99
N LEU A 248 20.74 -7.49 9.47
CA LEU A 248 21.42 -6.27 9.95
C LEU A 248 21.24 -6.08 11.47
N GLU A 249 20.23 -6.68 12.10
CA GLU A 249 20.08 -6.70 13.56
C GLU A 249 21.14 -7.52 14.27
N ALA A 250 21.58 -8.65 13.71
CA ALA A 250 22.67 -9.43 14.30
C ALA A 250 23.97 -8.62 14.40
N GLN A 251 24.07 -7.56 13.60
CA GLN A 251 25.19 -6.63 13.54
C GLN A 251 24.88 -5.28 14.23
N ALA A 252 23.66 -5.03 14.69
CA ALA A 252 23.23 -3.77 15.27
C ALA A 252 23.18 -3.82 16.79
N GLU A 253 23.77 -2.83 17.46
CA GLU A 253 23.61 -2.66 18.91
C GLU A 253 22.17 -2.24 19.27
N GLU A 254 21.54 -1.39 18.45
CA GLU A 254 20.15 -0.90 18.63
C GLU A 254 19.45 -0.62 17.29
N GLN A 255 18.11 -0.53 17.29
CA GLN A 255 17.34 -0.01 16.17
C GLN A 255 17.54 1.50 16.04
N GLN A 256 17.69 1.96 14.81
CA GLN A 256 17.76 3.38 14.46
C GLN A 256 16.41 3.81 13.88
N VAL A 257 15.99 5.00 14.29
CA VAL A 257 14.82 5.67 13.71
C VAL A 257 15.28 6.48 12.52
N ILE A 258 14.69 6.20 11.36
CA ILE A 258 14.92 6.93 10.11
C ILE A 258 13.62 7.61 9.70
N GLY A 259 13.71 8.80 9.13
CA GLY A 259 12.56 9.60 8.68
C GLY A 259 12.20 10.72 9.66
N PHE A 260 11.15 11.46 9.33
CA PHE A 260 10.75 12.70 10.01
C PHE A 260 9.28 12.67 10.41
N GLY A 261 8.96 13.31 11.53
CA GLY A 261 7.59 13.50 12.01
C GLY A 261 6.82 12.17 12.13
N ASN A 262 5.69 12.08 11.44
CA ASN A 262 4.81 10.92 11.43
C ASN A 262 5.28 9.78 10.49
N ALA A 263 6.37 9.96 9.74
CA ALA A 263 6.89 8.98 8.79
C ALA A 263 8.25 8.43 9.23
N GLN A 264 8.30 8.01 10.49
CA GLN A 264 9.46 7.38 11.08
C GLN A 264 9.36 5.86 10.98
N ILE A 265 10.45 5.23 10.54
CA ILE A 265 10.64 3.79 10.48
C ILE A 265 11.77 3.37 11.40
N GLU A 266 11.62 2.23 12.04
CA GLU A 266 12.63 1.64 12.92
C GLU A 266 13.33 0.49 12.21
N LEU A 267 14.64 0.62 12.04
CA LEU A 267 15.47 -0.37 11.35
C LEU A 267 16.65 -0.79 12.20
N PRO A 268 17.10 -2.06 12.14
CA PRO A 268 16.63 -3.13 11.25
C PRO A 268 15.25 -3.69 11.64
N LEU A 269 14.62 -4.43 10.72
CA LEU A 269 13.32 -5.06 10.98
C LEU A 269 13.48 -6.18 12.03
N ARG A 270 12.53 -6.30 12.96
CA ARG A 270 12.48 -7.37 13.98
C ARG A 270 11.99 -8.73 13.46
N LEU A 271 11.91 -8.89 12.15
CA LEU A 271 11.55 -10.14 11.49
C LEU A 271 12.61 -11.21 11.79
N ASN A 272 12.21 -12.41 12.19
CA ASN A 272 13.13 -13.53 12.44
C ASN A 272 13.12 -14.52 11.27
N THR A 273 11.94 -15.00 10.88
CA THR A 273 11.74 -15.83 9.69
C THR A 273 10.59 -15.32 8.85
N LEU A 274 10.65 -15.56 7.55
CA LEU A 274 9.55 -15.39 6.61
C LEU A 274 9.26 -16.75 5.97
N ALA A 275 8.07 -17.28 6.24
CA ALA A 275 7.60 -18.55 5.71
C ALA A 275 6.27 -18.36 4.97
N PHE A 276 5.96 -19.33 4.09
CA PHE A 276 4.74 -19.37 3.30
C PHE A 276 3.99 -20.66 3.60
N SER A 277 2.67 -20.57 3.72
CA SER A 277 1.81 -21.72 3.98
C SER A 277 0.48 -21.51 3.29
N ALA A 278 -0.07 -22.58 2.71
CA ALA A 278 -1.41 -22.51 2.16
C ALA A 278 -2.44 -22.23 3.26
N SER A 279 -3.40 -21.36 2.98
CA SER A 279 -4.50 -21.00 3.89
C SER A 279 -5.23 -22.20 4.51
N HIS A 280 -5.48 -23.28 3.77
CA HIS A 280 -6.16 -24.47 4.32
C HIS A 280 -5.36 -25.23 5.40
N ASP A 281 -4.05 -24.98 5.51
CA ASP A 281 -3.16 -25.60 6.49
C ASP A 281 -2.91 -24.69 7.72
N SER A 282 -3.43 -23.46 7.74
CA SER A 282 -3.20 -22.49 8.81
C SER A 282 -4.47 -21.75 9.23
N ASP A 283 -4.92 -22.01 10.47
CA ASP A 283 -6.03 -21.27 11.09
C ASP A 283 -5.70 -19.77 11.25
N GLY A 284 -4.42 -19.42 11.48
CA GLY A 284 -3.99 -18.02 11.57
C GLY A 284 -4.13 -17.28 10.23
N ILE A 285 -3.79 -17.93 9.12
CA ILE A 285 -3.99 -17.36 7.77
C ILE A 285 -5.48 -17.23 7.47
N GLN A 286 -6.29 -18.26 7.72
CA GLN A 286 -7.74 -18.17 7.49
C GLN A 286 -8.43 -17.07 8.31
N LEU A 287 -8.01 -16.88 9.56
CA LEU A 287 -8.51 -15.79 10.38
C LEU A 287 -8.10 -14.43 9.80
N THR A 288 -6.84 -14.32 9.36
CA THR A 288 -6.33 -13.11 8.70
C THR A 288 -7.09 -12.82 7.41
N ASP A 289 -7.39 -13.81 6.56
CA ASP A 289 -8.24 -13.64 5.36
C ASP A 289 -9.58 -13.03 5.74
N VAL A 290 -10.30 -13.62 6.69
CA VAL A 290 -11.66 -13.18 7.01
C VAL A 290 -11.68 -11.73 7.49
N LEU A 291 -10.74 -11.34 8.36
CA LEU A 291 -10.62 -9.98 8.87
C LEU A 291 -10.21 -8.99 7.75
N THR A 292 -9.21 -9.34 6.95
CA THR A 292 -8.69 -8.53 5.84
C THR A 292 -9.75 -8.35 4.75
N SER A 293 -10.43 -9.43 4.38
CA SER A 293 -11.51 -9.42 3.40
C SER A 293 -12.75 -8.66 3.88
N ALA A 294 -13.05 -8.66 5.19
CA ALA A 294 -14.11 -7.81 5.76
C ALA A 294 -13.77 -6.32 5.64
N LEU A 295 -12.54 -5.92 5.98
CA LEU A 295 -12.04 -4.55 5.77
C LEU A 295 -12.07 -4.16 4.29
N SER A 296 -11.57 -5.03 3.41
CA SER A 296 -11.54 -4.83 1.96
C SER A 296 -12.94 -4.60 1.39
N TYR A 297 -13.91 -5.41 1.83
CA TYR A 297 -15.30 -5.23 1.46
C TYR A 297 -15.86 -3.89 1.94
N TYR A 298 -15.65 -3.54 3.21
CA TYR A 298 -16.11 -2.28 3.80
C TYR A 298 -15.56 -1.06 3.04
N TYR A 299 -14.23 -0.98 2.88
CA TYR A 299 -13.60 0.16 2.22
C TYR A 299 -13.91 0.23 0.73
N THR A 300 -14.01 -0.90 0.04
CA THR A 300 -14.39 -0.92 -1.39
C THR A 300 -15.82 -0.38 -1.57
N LYS A 301 -16.76 -0.81 -0.72
CA LYS A 301 -18.15 -0.32 -0.75
C LYS A 301 -18.23 1.17 -0.46
N ARG A 302 -17.51 1.63 0.57
CA ARG A 302 -17.41 3.05 0.93
C ARG A 302 -16.88 3.89 -0.22
N GLN A 303 -15.79 3.44 -0.86
CA GLN A 303 -15.16 4.12 -1.98
C GLN A 303 -16.07 4.21 -3.20
N LYS A 304 -16.86 3.16 -3.48
CA LYS A 304 -17.84 3.15 -4.58
C LYS A 304 -19.13 3.90 -4.27
N GLY A 305 -19.29 4.44 -3.05
CA GLY A 305 -20.55 5.08 -2.61
C GLY A 305 -21.71 4.08 -2.45
N GLU A 306 -21.44 2.79 -2.35
CA GLU A 306 -22.43 1.72 -2.23
C GLU A 306 -22.88 1.51 -0.77
N THR A 307 -23.22 2.61 -0.08
CA THR A 307 -23.47 2.60 1.37
C THR A 307 -24.83 2.05 1.80
N ASN A 308 -25.72 1.75 0.84
CA ASN A 308 -27.03 1.14 1.09
C ASN A 308 -26.98 -0.40 1.13
N ASP A 309 -25.80 -1.00 0.96
CA ASP A 309 -25.61 -2.45 1.04
C ASP A 309 -25.80 -2.94 2.49
N GLU A 310 -26.63 -3.99 2.67
CA GLU A 310 -26.98 -4.49 4.01
C GLU A 310 -25.75 -4.90 4.83
N PHE A 311 -24.78 -5.57 4.21
CA PHE A 311 -23.60 -6.02 4.92
C PHE A 311 -22.66 -4.87 5.21
N PHE A 312 -22.54 -3.91 4.29
CA PHE A 312 -21.83 -2.66 4.55
C PHE A 312 -22.40 -1.94 5.78
N MET A 313 -23.72 -1.78 5.88
CA MET A 313 -24.35 -1.10 7.02
C MET A 313 -24.07 -1.82 8.35
N LYS A 314 -24.05 -3.16 8.36
CA LYS A 314 -23.67 -3.93 9.55
C LYS A 314 -22.22 -3.69 9.97
N LEU A 315 -21.30 -3.65 8.99
CA LEU A 315 -19.88 -3.36 9.21
C LEU A 315 -19.66 -1.91 9.67
N ASP A 316 -20.35 -0.95 9.06
CA ASP A 316 -20.27 0.47 9.41
C ASP A 316 -20.77 0.74 10.83
N ALA A 317 -21.83 0.03 11.25
CA ALA A 317 -22.39 0.13 12.60
C ALA A 317 -21.42 -0.31 13.71
N LEU A 318 -20.33 -1.03 13.39
CA LEU A 318 -19.27 -1.35 14.36
C LEU A 318 -18.51 -0.10 14.83
N GLY A 319 -18.39 0.91 13.96
CA GLY A 319 -17.73 2.18 14.29
C GLY A 319 -16.22 2.13 14.52
N CYS A 320 -15.57 0.95 14.49
CA CYS A 320 -14.16 0.77 14.86
C CYS A 320 -13.27 0.24 13.71
N LEU A 321 -13.81 -0.01 12.51
CA LEU A 321 -13.04 -0.63 11.42
C LEU A 321 -11.80 0.17 10.98
N HIS A 322 -11.82 1.49 11.20
CA HIS A 322 -10.71 2.38 10.92
C HIS A 322 -9.54 2.21 11.89
N ASP A 323 -9.79 1.71 13.10
CA ASP A 323 -8.75 1.49 14.12
C ASP A 323 -7.80 0.37 13.72
N PHE A 324 -8.23 -0.57 12.87
CA PHE A 324 -7.40 -1.66 12.36
C PHE A 324 -6.41 -1.20 11.27
N VAL A 325 -6.54 0.01 10.72
CA VAL A 325 -5.63 0.52 9.69
C VAL A 325 -4.39 1.11 10.35
N SER A 326 -3.31 0.34 10.35
CA SER A 326 -2.01 0.74 10.91
C SER A 326 -1.21 1.70 10.01
N GLY A 327 -1.59 1.79 8.74
CA GLY A 327 -1.03 2.71 7.76
C GLY A 327 -1.73 2.58 6.41
N CYS A 328 -1.54 3.57 5.55
CA CYS A 328 -2.14 3.56 4.23
C CYS A 328 -1.36 4.38 3.19
N VAL A 329 -1.56 4.01 1.93
CA VAL A 329 -1.29 4.85 0.75
C VAL A 329 -2.66 5.29 0.25
N TRP A 330 -3.11 6.47 0.71
CA TRP A 330 -4.47 6.94 0.50
C TRP A 330 -4.50 8.46 0.25
N PRO A 331 -5.30 8.95 -0.70
CA PRO A 331 -5.42 10.38 -0.96
C PRO A 331 -6.10 11.12 0.20
N THR A 332 -5.54 12.23 0.62
CA THR A 332 -6.12 13.10 1.66
C THR A 332 -6.39 14.50 1.11
N THR A 333 -7.02 15.36 1.92
CA THR A 333 -7.15 16.79 1.62
C THR A 333 -5.94 17.61 2.07
N ASP A 334 -4.91 16.97 2.62
CA ASP A 334 -3.76 17.64 3.22
C ASP A 334 -2.75 17.98 2.11
N VAL A 335 -2.63 19.27 1.81
CA VAL A 335 -1.81 19.81 0.71
C VAL A 335 -0.78 20.83 1.18
N THR A 336 -0.56 20.95 2.49
CA THR A 336 0.49 21.79 3.08
C THR A 336 1.39 20.95 3.98
N PRO A 337 2.66 21.36 4.17
CA PRO A 337 3.57 20.66 5.09
C PRO A 337 3.00 20.48 6.49
N GLU A 338 2.33 21.49 7.03
CA GLU A 338 1.76 21.45 8.39
C GLU A 338 0.61 20.44 8.48
N ALA A 339 -0.29 20.43 7.50
CA ALA A 339 -1.39 19.48 7.44
C ALA A 339 -0.89 18.03 7.33
N LEU A 340 0.21 17.84 6.60
CA LEU A 340 0.88 16.54 6.45
C LEU A 340 1.71 16.13 7.67
N GLY A 341 1.95 17.03 8.63
CA GLY A 341 2.87 16.81 9.75
C GLY A 341 4.34 16.72 9.33
N ARG A 342 4.70 17.40 8.24
CA ARG A 342 6.03 17.42 7.59
C ARG A 342 6.69 18.79 7.58
N ASP A 343 6.11 19.78 8.26
CA ASP A 343 6.75 21.09 8.43
C ASP A 343 8.12 20.94 9.13
N GLY A 344 9.17 21.49 8.50
CA GLY A 344 10.55 21.37 8.95
C GLY A 344 11.28 20.10 8.51
N ASP A 345 10.70 19.29 7.61
CA ASP A 345 11.37 18.14 6.98
C ASP A 345 12.32 18.61 5.85
N GLU A 346 13.33 19.40 6.20
CA GLU A 346 14.33 19.94 5.25
C GLU A 346 15.29 18.86 4.73
N GLY A 347 15.33 17.69 5.38
CA GLY A 347 16.11 16.56 4.90
C GLY A 347 15.57 16.01 3.58
N GLY A 348 14.24 16.01 3.41
CA GLY A 348 13.58 15.71 2.15
C GLY A 348 14.12 14.44 1.48
N HIS A 349 14.48 13.42 2.25
CA HIS A 349 15.10 12.24 1.66
C HIS A 349 14.00 11.32 1.15
N ASN A 350 14.14 10.86 -0.09
CA ASN A 350 13.39 9.70 -0.56
C ASN A 350 13.63 8.55 0.45
N PRO A 351 12.59 7.95 1.04
CA PRO A 351 12.75 6.87 2.01
C PRO A 351 13.59 5.70 1.49
N ALA A 352 13.55 5.42 0.18
CA ALA A 352 14.39 4.40 -0.44
C ALA A 352 15.88 4.78 -0.46
N ASN A 353 16.21 6.07 -0.63
CA ASN A 353 17.59 6.56 -0.58
C ASN A 353 18.13 6.53 0.86
N ALA A 354 17.36 7.05 1.83
CA ALA A 354 17.74 6.98 3.25
C ALA A 354 17.95 5.53 3.71
N PHE A 355 17.13 4.61 3.19
CA PHE A 355 17.28 3.18 3.42
C PHE A 355 18.51 2.59 2.73
N ALA A 356 18.80 2.96 1.48
CA ALA A 356 20.00 2.53 0.76
C ALA A 356 21.27 3.01 1.49
N ASP A 357 21.29 4.26 1.96
CA ASP A 357 22.38 4.83 2.75
C ASP A 357 22.58 4.04 4.05
N PHE A 358 21.48 3.73 4.77
CA PHE A 358 21.51 2.89 5.97
C PHE A 358 22.14 1.51 5.70
N ILE A 359 21.80 0.85 4.59
CA ILE A 359 22.41 -0.42 4.19
C ILE A 359 23.90 -0.24 3.87
N MET A 360 24.26 0.78 3.09
CA MET A 360 25.64 1.03 2.67
C MET A 360 26.57 1.31 3.86
N GLU A 361 26.12 2.08 4.84
CA GLU A 361 26.91 2.37 6.05
C GLU A 361 27.24 1.11 6.86
N ARG A 362 26.31 0.15 6.95
CA ARG A 362 26.51 -1.08 7.71
C ARG A 362 27.33 -2.12 6.95
N LYS A 363 27.19 -2.22 5.63
CA LYS A 363 28.09 -3.04 4.80
C LYS A 363 29.55 -2.58 4.85
N LYS A 364 29.82 -1.30 5.12
CA LYS A 364 31.20 -0.80 5.33
C LYS A 364 31.77 -1.15 6.71
N LYS A 365 30.92 -1.52 7.68
CA LYS A 365 31.30 -1.81 9.08
C LYS A 365 31.41 -3.32 9.38
N ALA A 366 30.77 -4.16 8.57
CA ALA A 366 30.95 -5.62 8.54
C ALA A 366 32.19 -6.00 7.72
#